data_AF-A0A9D3MII1-F1
#
_entry.id   AF-A0A9D3MII1-F1
#
_cell.length_a   1.000
_cell.length_b   1.000
_cell.length_c   1.000
_cell.angle_alpha   90.00
_cell.angle_beta   90.00
_cell.angle_gamma   90.00
#
_symmetry.space_group_name_H-M   'P 1'
#
loop_
_entity.id
_entity.type
_entity.pdbx_description
1 polymer ?
#
loop_
_entity_poly.entity_id
_entity_poly.type
_entity_poly.pdbx_seq_one_letter_code
_entity_poly.pdbx_strand_id
1 'polypeptide(L)'
;MLDALISFNKKTLILFPNIDAGSKEMVRVMRKKGVEQHPNFRAVKHVPFEQFIQLVSHAGCMIGNSSCGVREAGAFGTPVINLGTRQTGRETGENVLHVRDADTQNKIYHALELQFGKRYPCSKIYGDGNAVPRILKFLQNIDLDEPLQKTFRFPPVKECISQDIDHILETQSALAVDLGGTNLRVAIVSMKGKIVKKYTQANPKTYEARIELILRMCVEATLEAVDFNCRVLGVGISTGGRVNPQEGVVLHSTKLIQEWSSVDLRTPISDKLHLPVWVENDGNCAALAERKFGHGKGAENFVTVITGTGIGGGIVQHGELIHGSSFCAAELGHIMVSLDGPECSCGGRGCVEAYASGLALQREAKRLHDEDLLLAEGMSLKKEEPVSAIDLINAARHGNTKADAVLRTAGNALGIGIVNILHTVNPSLVILSGVLASFYESPVQQVIGQRALSSAQGIRVVTSDLEEPALLGAASMVLDYTTRRTY
;
A
#
# COMPACT_ATOMS: atom_id res chain seq x y z
N MET A 1 31.98 -2.50 31.47
CA MET A 1 31.09 -3.62 31.90
C MET A 1 31.85 -4.93 32.10
N LEU A 2 32.46 -5.51 31.05
CA LEU A 2 33.12 -6.83 31.15
C LEU A 2 34.18 -6.88 32.25
N ASP A 3 35.01 -5.84 32.39
CA ASP A 3 36.01 -5.77 33.46
C ASP A 3 35.38 -5.79 34.86
N ALA A 4 34.24 -5.13 35.06
CA ALA A 4 33.51 -5.17 36.32
C ALA A 4 32.97 -6.58 36.60
N LEU A 5 32.44 -7.28 35.58
CA LEU A 5 31.93 -8.65 35.72
C LEU A 5 33.05 -9.65 36.03
N ILE A 6 34.22 -9.50 35.39
CA ILE A 6 35.41 -10.32 35.66
C ILE A 6 35.86 -10.11 37.10
N SER A 7 36.00 -8.86 37.54
CA SER A 7 36.37 -8.53 38.92
C SER A 7 35.32 -9.00 39.95
N PHE A 8 34.04 -8.98 39.61
CA PHE A 8 32.96 -9.44 40.51
C PHE A 8 32.94 -10.96 40.69
N ASN A 9 33.54 -11.69 39.75
CA ASN A 9 33.89 -13.11 39.85
C ASN A 9 32.71 -14.04 40.21
N LYS A 10 31.58 -13.87 39.53
CA LYS A 10 30.41 -14.76 39.63
C LYS A 10 30.15 -15.50 38.32
N LYS A 11 29.50 -16.66 38.40
CA LYS A 11 29.03 -17.40 37.22
C LYS A 11 28.09 -16.51 36.40
N THR A 12 28.46 -16.28 35.15
CA THR A 12 27.81 -15.31 34.27
C THR A 12 27.47 -15.98 32.95
N LEU A 13 26.18 -16.00 32.61
CA LEU A 13 25.71 -16.35 31.28
C LEU A 13 25.62 -15.07 30.45
N ILE A 14 26.27 -15.05 29.28
CA ILE A 14 26.19 -13.94 28.33
C ILE A 14 25.37 -14.41 27.13
N LEU A 15 24.31 -13.67 26.84
CA LEU A 15 23.61 -13.78 25.56
C LEU A 15 24.34 -12.92 24.54
N PHE A 16 24.74 -13.50 23.41
CA PHE A 16 25.39 -12.71 22.36
C PHE A 16 24.46 -11.58 21.91
N PRO A 17 25.03 -10.40 21.59
CA PRO A 17 24.23 -9.30 21.06
C PRO A 17 23.57 -9.76 19.74
N ASN A 18 22.33 -9.33 19.52
CA ASN A 18 21.69 -9.45 18.21
C ASN A 18 22.42 -8.55 17.20
N ILE A 19 21.91 -8.43 15.97
CA ILE A 19 22.46 -7.53 14.93
C ILE A 19 22.15 -6.06 15.29
N ASP A 20 22.59 -5.62 16.46
CA ASP A 20 22.53 -4.25 16.95
C ASP A 20 23.80 -3.50 16.52
N ALA A 21 23.71 -2.17 16.40
CA ALA A 21 24.87 -1.31 16.17
C ALA A 21 25.93 -1.54 17.27
N GLY A 22 27.18 -1.77 16.87
CA GLY A 22 28.28 -2.06 17.81
C GLY A 22 28.41 -3.53 18.24
N SER A 23 27.51 -4.43 17.82
CA SER A 23 27.58 -5.87 18.13
C SER A 23 28.91 -6.53 17.72
N LYS A 24 29.43 -6.20 16.52
CA LYS A 24 30.74 -6.68 16.04
C LYS A 24 31.90 -6.25 16.95
N GLU A 25 31.88 -4.99 17.40
CA GLU A 25 32.93 -4.47 18.29
C GLU A 25 32.81 -5.09 19.69
N MET A 26 31.59 -5.28 20.19
CA MET A 26 31.37 -5.97 21.46
C MET A 26 31.89 -7.42 21.43
N VAL A 27 31.62 -8.16 20.36
CA VAL A 27 32.17 -9.52 20.15
C VAL A 27 33.69 -9.50 20.08
N ARG A 28 34.28 -8.52 19.40
CA ARG A 28 35.74 -8.35 19.34
C ARG A 28 36.34 -8.13 20.73
N VAL A 29 35.75 -7.26 21.54
CA VAL A 29 36.20 -6.99 22.92
C VAL A 29 36.03 -8.22 23.81
N MET A 30 34.92 -8.96 23.71
CA MET A 30 34.70 -10.21 24.45
C MET A 30 35.78 -11.25 24.15
N ARG A 31 36.13 -11.43 22.88
CA ARG A 31 37.20 -12.33 22.45
C ARG A 31 38.57 -11.87 22.95
N LYS A 32 38.89 -10.58 22.83
CA LYS A 32 40.15 -10.01 23.31
C LYS A 32 40.32 -10.18 24.84
N LYS A 33 39.24 -10.11 25.60
CA LYS A 33 39.21 -10.31 27.06
C LYS A 33 39.17 -11.79 27.47
N GLY A 34 39.17 -12.73 26.53
CA GLY A 34 39.17 -14.17 26.82
C GLY A 34 37.90 -14.67 27.52
N VAL A 35 36.77 -13.96 27.38
CA VAL A 35 35.54 -14.26 28.11
C VAL A 35 35.01 -15.66 27.79
N GLU A 36 35.14 -16.10 26.54
CA GLU A 36 34.71 -17.46 26.11
C GLU A 36 35.56 -18.58 26.73
N GLN A 37 36.77 -18.27 27.22
CA GLN A 37 37.69 -19.23 27.84
C GLN A 37 37.71 -19.12 29.37
N HIS A 38 37.03 -18.12 29.94
CA HIS A 38 37.04 -17.88 31.38
C HIS A 38 36.10 -18.85 32.11
N PRO A 39 36.51 -19.54 33.18
CA PRO A 39 35.73 -20.64 33.80
C PRO A 39 34.37 -20.20 34.37
N ASN A 40 34.23 -18.93 34.72
CA ASN A 40 32.98 -18.34 35.23
C ASN A 40 32.05 -17.77 34.15
N PHE A 41 32.42 -17.79 32.87
CA PHE A 41 31.61 -17.21 31.81
C PHE A 41 31.18 -18.28 30.81
N ARG A 42 29.92 -18.18 30.37
CA ARG A 42 29.41 -18.98 29.25
C ARG A 42 28.64 -18.06 28.32
N ALA A 43 29.08 -17.98 27.08
CA ALA A 43 28.41 -17.17 26.05
C ALA A 43 27.58 -18.08 25.14
N VAL A 44 26.32 -17.72 24.89
CA VAL A 44 25.39 -18.48 24.04
C VAL A 44 24.67 -17.56 23.06
N LYS A 45 24.47 -18.03 21.82
CA LYS A 45 23.79 -17.24 20.77
C LYS A 45 22.28 -17.30 20.88
N HIS A 46 21.76 -18.41 21.39
CA HIS A 46 20.34 -18.65 21.50
C HIS A 46 20.07 -19.48 22.75
N VAL A 47 18.96 -19.17 23.43
CA VAL A 47 18.41 -19.94 24.54
C VAL A 47 16.93 -20.16 24.24
N PRO A 48 16.43 -21.40 24.24
CA PRO A 48 15.00 -21.67 24.07
C PRO A 48 14.17 -20.90 25.09
N PHE A 49 12.97 -20.45 24.69
CA PHE A 49 12.13 -19.57 25.51
C PHE A 49 11.88 -20.09 26.94
N GLU A 50 11.46 -21.36 27.08
CA GLU A 50 11.20 -22.01 28.37
C GLU A 50 12.44 -21.95 29.30
N GLN A 51 13.62 -22.26 28.74
CA GLN A 51 14.88 -22.22 29.49
C GLN A 51 15.27 -20.79 29.86
N PHE A 52 15.00 -19.83 28.97
CA PHE A 52 15.26 -18.41 29.22
C PHE A 52 14.41 -17.90 30.39
N ILE A 53 13.13 -18.25 30.48
CA ILE A 53 12.27 -17.89 31.62
C ILE A 53 12.77 -18.52 32.92
N GLN A 54 13.19 -19.79 32.90
CA GLN A 54 13.80 -20.43 34.07
C GLN A 54 15.10 -19.72 34.49
N LEU A 55 15.93 -19.31 33.55
CA LEU A 55 17.16 -18.57 33.84
C LEU A 55 16.86 -17.20 34.45
N VAL A 56 15.89 -16.45 33.92
CA VAL A 56 15.50 -15.14 34.46
C VAL A 56 14.97 -15.28 35.88
N SER A 57 14.10 -16.26 36.14
CA SER A 57 13.51 -16.49 37.48
C SER A 57 14.51 -16.92 38.55
N HIS A 58 15.64 -17.53 38.17
CA HIS A 58 16.65 -18.03 39.10
C HIS A 58 17.96 -17.23 39.09
N ALA A 59 18.09 -16.22 38.21
CA ALA A 59 19.29 -15.41 38.13
C ALA A 59 19.48 -14.57 39.40
N GLY A 60 20.71 -14.51 39.90
CA GLY A 60 21.05 -13.63 41.03
C GLY A 60 20.99 -12.13 40.69
N CYS A 61 21.17 -11.80 39.40
CA CYS A 61 20.96 -10.47 38.84
C CYS A 61 20.96 -10.56 37.32
N MET A 62 20.13 -9.76 36.65
CA MET A 62 20.24 -9.49 35.22
C MET A 62 20.94 -8.14 35.01
N ILE A 63 21.85 -8.04 34.06
CA ILE A 63 22.55 -6.79 33.74
C ILE A 63 22.55 -6.57 32.23
N GLY A 64 22.25 -5.35 31.80
CA GLY A 64 22.23 -4.98 30.39
C GLY A 64 21.26 -3.85 30.12
N ASN A 65 20.76 -3.77 28.89
CA ASN A 65 19.85 -2.71 28.45
C ASN A 65 18.69 -3.28 27.61
N SER A 66 18.18 -4.44 28.02
CA SER A 66 17.08 -5.15 27.33
C SER A 66 15.74 -4.78 27.94
N SER A 67 14.68 -4.77 27.13
CA SER A 67 13.30 -4.66 27.62
C SER A 67 12.95 -5.76 28.62
N CYS A 68 13.51 -6.96 28.41
CA CYS A 68 13.40 -8.10 29.33
C CYS A 68 13.76 -7.74 30.77
N GLY A 69 14.85 -6.98 30.96
CA GLY A 69 15.26 -6.59 32.31
C GLY A 69 14.28 -5.63 32.97
N VAL A 70 13.72 -4.70 32.19
CA VAL A 70 12.87 -3.64 32.78
C VAL A 70 11.39 -4.01 32.89
N ARG A 71 10.92 -4.98 32.11
CA ARG A 71 9.51 -5.38 32.07
C ARG A 71 9.29 -6.81 32.57
N GLU A 72 9.91 -7.80 31.93
CA GLU A 72 9.63 -9.22 32.19
C GLU A 72 10.28 -9.73 33.48
N ALA A 73 11.50 -9.31 33.81
CA ALA A 73 12.21 -9.74 35.02
C ALA A 73 11.46 -9.38 36.32
N GLY A 74 10.67 -8.29 36.28
CA GLY A 74 9.82 -7.87 37.39
C GLY A 74 8.78 -8.93 37.78
N ALA A 75 8.27 -9.72 36.83
CA ALA A 75 7.29 -10.77 37.12
C ALA A 75 7.82 -11.85 38.09
N PHE A 76 9.15 -12.01 38.16
CA PHE A 76 9.82 -12.97 39.05
C PHE A 76 10.52 -12.29 40.24
N GLY A 77 10.48 -10.96 40.32
CA GLY A 77 11.23 -10.21 41.35
C GLY A 77 12.76 -10.26 41.16
N THR A 78 13.22 -10.65 39.96
CA THR A 78 14.65 -10.81 39.66
C THR A 78 15.34 -9.44 39.66
N PRO A 79 16.43 -9.24 40.42
CA PRO A 79 17.18 -7.99 40.43
C PRO A 79 17.73 -7.64 39.05
N VAL A 80 17.63 -6.37 38.65
CA VAL A 80 18.09 -5.88 37.35
C VAL A 80 18.95 -4.64 37.49
N ILE A 81 20.08 -4.61 36.78
CA ILE A 81 20.89 -3.43 36.54
C ILE A 81 20.70 -3.01 35.09
N ASN A 82 19.95 -1.94 34.89
CA ASN A 82 19.71 -1.36 33.56
C ASN A 82 20.79 -0.32 33.23
N LEU A 83 21.64 -0.63 32.26
CA LEU A 83 22.74 0.21 31.82
C LEU A 83 22.31 1.15 30.67
N GLY A 84 22.65 2.43 30.79
CA GLY A 84 22.38 3.43 29.75
C GLY A 84 20.94 3.97 29.77
N THR A 85 20.63 4.81 28.80
CA THR A 85 19.42 5.64 28.78
C THR A 85 18.28 5.10 27.92
N ARG A 86 18.48 4.02 27.17
CA ARG A 86 17.48 3.48 26.20
C ARG A 86 16.12 3.13 26.83
N GLN A 87 16.08 2.70 28.09
CA GLN A 87 14.82 2.38 28.79
C GLN A 87 14.29 3.56 29.63
N THR A 88 14.85 4.77 29.50
CA THR A 88 14.40 5.93 30.29
C THR A 88 12.95 6.28 29.95
N GLY A 89 12.15 6.59 30.97
CA GLY A 89 10.75 6.96 30.83
C GLY A 89 9.79 5.77 30.70
N ARG A 90 10.31 4.53 30.71
CA ARG A 90 9.47 3.33 30.80
C ARG A 90 9.10 3.06 32.26
N GLU A 91 7.89 2.56 32.46
CA GLU A 91 7.47 2.01 33.73
C GLU A 91 8.28 0.74 34.04
N THR A 92 8.83 0.66 35.25
CA THR A 92 9.72 -0.42 35.70
C THR A 92 9.38 -0.86 37.10
N GLY A 93 9.72 -2.11 37.43
CA GLY A 93 9.52 -2.62 38.78
C GLY A 93 10.58 -2.10 39.75
N GLU A 94 10.31 -2.20 41.05
CA GLU A 94 11.26 -1.86 42.12
C GLU A 94 12.57 -2.66 42.05
N ASN A 95 12.54 -3.79 41.34
CA ASN A 95 13.68 -4.66 41.09
C ASN A 95 14.72 -4.07 40.12
N VAL A 96 14.46 -2.90 39.51
CA VAL A 96 15.31 -2.30 38.48
C VAL A 96 16.14 -1.14 39.04
N LEU A 97 17.46 -1.27 39.01
CA LEU A 97 18.42 -0.19 39.24
C LEU A 97 18.89 0.41 37.92
N HIS A 98 18.59 1.69 37.71
CA HIS A 98 19.06 2.41 36.53
C HIS A 98 20.46 3.00 36.75
N VAL A 99 21.40 2.59 35.90
CA VAL A 99 22.76 3.14 35.84
C VAL A 99 22.91 3.83 34.48
N ARG A 100 22.47 5.09 34.42
CA ARG A 100 22.36 5.85 33.16
C ARG A 100 23.73 6.19 32.57
N ASP A 101 24.69 6.55 33.42
CA ASP A 101 26.07 6.89 33.03
C ASP A 101 27.01 5.72 33.36
N ALA A 102 26.82 4.59 32.68
CA ALA A 102 27.60 3.36 32.84
C ALA A 102 28.97 3.42 32.13
N ASP A 103 29.70 4.52 32.33
CA ASP A 103 30.94 4.90 31.65
C ASP A 103 32.22 4.30 32.27
N THR A 104 32.14 3.81 33.50
CA THR A 104 33.31 3.34 34.27
C THR A 104 33.10 1.97 34.91
N GLN A 105 34.20 1.24 35.09
CA GLN A 105 34.20 -0.07 35.75
C GLN A 105 33.65 0.00 37.18
N ASN A 106 34.08 0.99 37.97
CA ASN A 106 33.72 1.12 39.39
C ASN A 106 32.22 1.34 39.59
N LYS A 107 31.57 2.17 38.75
CA LYS A 107 30.11 2.37 38.82
C LYS A 107 29.34 1.08 38.59
N ILE A 108 29.75 0.30 37.59
CA ILE A 108 29.11 -0.98 37.27
C ILE A 108 29.37 -2.02 38.38
N TYR A 109 30.59 -2.07 38.91
CA TYR A 109 30.94 -2.95 40.03
C TYR A 109 30.09 -2.64 41.26
N HIS A 110 29.97 -1.37 41.63
CA HIS A 110 29.15 -0.94 42.75
C HIS A 110 27.66 -1.27 42.55
N ALA A 111 27.14 -1.10 41.32
CA ALA A 111 25.77 -1.50 41.00
C ALA A 111 25.56 -3.03 41.17
N LEU A 112 26.56 -3.84 40.83
CA LEU A 112 26.54 -5.29 41.06
C LEU A 112 26.49 -5.62 42.55
N GLU A 113 27.30 -4.96 43.38
CA GLU A 113 27.23 -5.11 44.85
C GLU A 113 25.86 -4.74 45.42
N LEU A 114 25.23 -3.70 44.87
CA LEU A 114 23.92 -3.23 45.33
C LEU A 114 22.76 -4.12 44.92
N GLN A 115 22.86 -4.87 43.82
CA GLN A 115 21.72 -5.63 43.26
C GLN A 115 21.86 -7.14 43.35
N PHE A 116 23.08 -7.68 43.25
CA PHE A 116 23.28 -9.11 43.15
C PHE A 116 22.79 -9.86 44.39
N GLY A 117 21.88 -10.81 44.19
CA GLY A 117 21.32 -11.67 45.25
C GLY A 117 20.17 -11.04 46.03
N LYS A 118 19.75 -9.81 45.71
CA LYS A 118 18.53 -9.23 46.28
C LYS A 118 17.30 -10.03 45.85
N ARG A 119 16.21 -9.87 46.60
CA ARG A 119 14.89 -10.40 46.25
C ARG A 119 13.88 -9.27 46.33
N TYR A 120 13.08 -9.14 45.28
CA TYR A 120 12.00 -8.17 45.21
C TYR A 120 10.66 -8.91 45.11
N PRO A 121 9.55 -8.27 45.54
CA PRO A 121 8.23 -8.81 45.23
C PRO A 121 8.01 -8.87 43.71
N CYS A 122 7.19 -9.81 43.27
CA CYS A 122 6.74 -9.87 41.88
C CYS A 122 5.99 -8.58 41.50
N SER A 123 6.42 -7.97 40.40
CA SER A 123 5.81 -6.76 39.85
C SER A 123 4.54 -7.06 39.06
N LYS A 124 3.53 -6.21 39.22
CA LYS A 124 2.24 -6.27 38.52
C LYS A 124 2.12 -5.24 37.38
N ILE A 125 3.24 -4.82 36.79
CA ILE A 125 3.25 -3.84 35.67
C ILE A 125 2.37 -4.29 34.50
N TYR A 126 2.24 -5.60 34.27
CA TYR A 126 1.34 -6.16 33.26
C TYR A 126 -0.04 -6.56 33.80
N GLY A 127 -0.39 -6.09 34.99
CA GLY A 127 -1.59 -6.47 35.72
C GLY A 127 -1.37 -7.66 36.64
N ASP A 128 -2.41 -7.97 37.40
CA ASP A 128 -2.48 -9.07 38.37
C ASP A 128 -2.96 -10.39 37.75
N GLY A 129 -2.96 -10.51 36.41
CA GLY A 129 -3.49 -11.67 35.69
C GLY A 129 -5.02 -11.72 35.56
N ASN A 130 -5.76 -10.79 36.16
CA ASN A 130 -7.24 -10.78 36.13
C ASN A 130 -7.82 -9.87 35.05
N ALA A 131 -7.06 -9.57 33.99
CA ALA A 131 -7.53 -8.70 32.90
C ALA A 131 -8.77 -9.28 32.21
N VAL A 132 -8.74 -10.57 31.86
CA VAL A 132 -9.86 -11.25 31.17
C VAL A 132 -11.15 -11.23 32.02
N PRO A 133 -11.14 -11.64 33.31
CA PRO A 133 -12.32 -11.49 34.17
C PRO A 133 -12.87 -10.07 34.26
N ARG A 134 -12.01 -9.05 34.33
CA ARG A 134 -12.44 -7.64 34.38
C ARG A 134 -13.06 -7.17 33.07
N ILE A 135 -12.48 -7.55 31.93
CA ILE A 135 -13.00 -7.23 30.61
C ILE A 135 -14.36 -7.90 30.41
N LEU A 136 -14.49 -9.19 30.74
CA LEU A 136 -15.77 -9.90 30.63
C LEU A 136 -16.85 -9.27 31.50
N LYS A 137 -16.52 -8.92 32.75
CA LYS A 137 -17.44 -8.20 33.63
C LYS A 137 -17.88 -6.86 33.04
N PHE A 138 -16.97 -6.13 32.40
CA PHE A 138 -17.29 -4.85 31.77
C PHE A 138 -18.17 -5.04 30.52
N LEU A 139 -17.83 -5.98 29.64
CA LEU A 139 -18.61 -6.28 28.43
C LEU A 139 -20.03 -6.76 28.75
N GLN A 140 -20.20 -7.53 29.83
CA GLN A 140 -21.53 -7.93 30.32
C GLN A 140 -22.39 -6.76 30.78
N ASN A 141 -21.79 -5.63 31.13
CA ASN A 141 -22.49 -4.43 31.57
C ASN A 141 -22.72 -3.42 30.43
N ILE A 142 -22.27 -3.71 29.20
CA ILE A 142 -22.54 -2.87 28.04
C ILE A 142 -23.86 -3.33 27.42
N ASP A 143 -24.82 -2.42 27.37
CA ASP A 143 -26.05 -2.60 26.61
C ASP A 143 -25.74 -2.50 25.11
N LEU A 144 -26.05 -3.54 24.35
CA LEU A 144 -25.70 -3.67 22.93
C LEU A 144 -26.85 -3.24 22.00
N ASP A 145 -27.97 -2.80 22.55
CA ASP A 145 -29.16 -2.42 21.79
C ASP A 145 -29.09 -0.98 21.21
N GLU A 146 -28.11 -0.17 21.60
CA GLU A 146 -27.78 1.10 20.94
C GLU A 146 -26.49 0.99 20.09
N PRO A 147 -26.47 1.46 18.83
CA PRO A 147 -25.29 1.39 17.98
C PRO A 147 -24.18 2.30 18.51
N LEU A 148 -23.18 1.70 19.16
CA LEU A 148 -21.94 2.36 19.57
C LEU A 148 -21.11 2.77 18.33
N GLN A 149 -21.45 3.91 17.72
CA GLN A 149 -20.61 4.54 16.71
C GLN A 149 -19.32 5.07 17.36
N LYS A 150 -18.18 4.45 17.03
CA LYS A 150 -16.85 4.95 17.40
C LYS A 150 -16.56 6.30 16.73
N THR A 151 -16.39 7.35 17.51
CA THR A 151 -15.76 8.60 17.05
C THR A 151 -14.25 8.53 17.30
N PHE A 152 -13.46 8.42 16.23
CA PHE A 152 -11.99 8.45 16.35
C PHE A 152 -11.50 9.90 16.46
N ARG A 153 -10.82 10.24 17.56
CA ARG A 153 -10.01 11.46 17.68
C ARG A 153 -8.54 11.09 17.66
N PHE A 154 -7.82 11.53 16.62
CA PHE A 154 -6.38 11.34 16.51
C PHE A 154 -5.65 12.56 17.11
N PRO A 155 -4.70 12.38 18.05
CA PRO A 155 -3.86 13.48 18.52
C PRO A 155 -2.82 13.87 17.45
N PRO A 156 -2.33 15.13 17.43
CA PRO A 156 -1.33 15.56 16.49
C PRO A 156 0.01 14.83 16.75
N VAL A 157 0.56 14.24 15.69
CA VAL A 157 1.82 13.50 15.72
C VAL A 157 2.98 14.49 15.65
N LYS A 158 3.93 14.41 16.60
CA LYS A 158 5.21 15.13 16.50
C LYS A 158 6.07 14.47 15.43
N GLU A 159 6.56 15.27 14.48
CA GLU A 159 7.49 14.85 13.43
C GLU A 159 8.70 14.11 14.03
N CYS A 160 9.01 12.93 13.47
CA CYS A 160 10.20 12.17 13.84
C CYS A 160 11.16 12.18 12.65
N ILE A 161 12.26 12.91 12.78
CA ILE A 161 13.36 12.97 11.81
C ILE A 161 14.25 11.73 12.03
N SER A 162 14.40 10.87 11.02
CA SER A 162 15.34 9.74 11.04
C SER A 162 16.79 10.25 11.08
N GLN A 163 17.61 9.70 11.98
CA GLN A 163 19.00 10.09 12.21
C GLN A 163 20.01 9.16 11.52
N ASP A 164 19.89 8.95 10.21
CA ASP A 164 20.96 8.36 9.38
C ASP A 164 21.27 9.34 8.24
N ILE A 165 22.51 9.84 8.18
CA ILE A 165 22.92 10.92 7.27
C ILE A 165 22.82 10.51 5.79
N ASP A 166 23.01 9.23 5.48
CA ASP A 166 22.88 8.70 4.11
C ASP A 166 21.40 8.53 3.68
N HIS A 167 20.50 8.30 4.63
CA HIS A 167 19.05 8.17 4.37
C HIS A 167 18.29 9.50 4.27
N ILE A 168 18.95 10.64 4.57
CA ILE A 168 18.37 11.98 4.42
C ILE A 168 18.43 12.46 2.96
N LEU A 169 19.36 11.95 2.15
CA LEU A 169 19.56 12.38 0.75
C LEU A 169 18.84 11.49 -0.28
N GLU A 170 18.40 10.30 0.11
CA GLU A 170 17.67 9.38 -0.78
C GLU A 170 16.26 9.90 -1.09
N THR A 171 15.86 9.79 -2.35
CA THR A 171 14.49 10.11 -2.75
C THR A 171 13.57 8.95 -2.35
N GLN A 172 12.75 9.15 -1.32
CA GLN A 172 11.70 8.19 -0.94
C GLN A 172 10.79 7.91 -2.12
N SER A 173 10.64 6.63 -2.46
CA SER A 173 9.99 6.17 -3.68
C SER A 173 9.17 4.89 -3.46
N ALA A 174 8.27 4.61 -4.39
CA ALA A 174 7.49 3.39 -4.48
C ALA A 174 7.81 2.69 -5.81
N LEU A 175 7.75 1.36 -5.82
CA LEU A 175 7.57 0.61 -7.05
C LEU A 175 6.08 0.53 -7.35
N ALA A 176 5.69 0.94 -8.55
CA ALA A 176 4.33 0.84 -9.04
C ALA A 176 4.28 -0.15 -10.19
N VAL A 177 3.31 -1.06 -10.15
CA VAL A 177 3.00 -2.00 -11.23
C VAL A 177 1.61 -1.68 -11.75
N ASP A 178 1.41 -1.68 -13.06
CA ASP A 178 0.08 -1.58 -13.67
C ASP A 178 -0.11 -2.68 -14.72
N LEU A 179 -1.11 -3.53 -14.46
CA LEU A 179 -1.50 -4.68 -15.27
C LEU A 179 -2.75 -4.33 -16.07
N GLY A 180 -2.54 -3.66 -17.21
CA GLY A 180 -3.61 -3.34 -18.15
C GLY A 180 -3.91 -4.50 -19.10
N GLY A 181 -5.02 -4.40 -19.86
CA GLY A 181 -5.42 -5.43 -20.83
C GLY A 181 -4.45 -5.62 -22.02
N THR A 182 -3.50 -4.71 -22.22
CA THR A 182 -2.53 -4.77 -23.33
C THR A 182 -1.08 -4.75 -22.84
N ASN A 183 -0.74 -3.86 -21.90
CA ASN A 183 0.62 -3.63 -21.44
C ASN A 183 0.74 -3.85 -19.94
N LEU A 184 1.85 -4.44 -19.53
CA LEU A 184 2.34 -4.48 -18.16
C LEU A 184 3.40 -3.39 -18.01
N ARG A 185 3.21 -2.51 -17.03
CA ARG A 185 4.13 -1.41 -16.72
C ARG A 185 4.66 -1.56 -15.31
N VAL A 186 5.95 -1.24 -15.13
CA VAL A 186 6.58 -1.09 -13.80
C VAL A 186 7.26 0.27 -13.77
N ALA A 187 7.15 1.00 -12.68
CA ALA A 187 7.80 2.29 -12.52
C ALA A 187 8.33 2.53 -11.11
N ILE A 188 9.41 3.30 -11.04
CA ILE A 188 9.90 3.90 -9.80
C ILE A 188 9.28 5.28 -9.69
N VAL A 189 8.50 5.52 -8.63
CA VAL A 189 7.74 6.76 -8.44
C VAL A 189 8.14 7.40 -7.12
N SER A 190 8.62 8.64 -7.17
CA SER A 190 9.01 9.40 -5.97
C SER A 190 7.80 9.82 -5.12
N MET A 191 8.04 10.22 -3.87
CA MET A 191 7.03 10.74 -2.94
C MET A 191 6.22 11.92 -3.51
N LYS A 192 6.80 12.70 -4.44
CA LYS A 192 6.14 13.83 -5.11
C LYS A 192 5.28 13.42 -6.31
N GLY A 193 5.15 12.12 -6.60
CA GLY A 193 4.43 11.62 -7.77
C GLY A 193 5.21 11.71 -9.08
N LYS A 194 6.51 12.06 -9.05
CA LYS A 194 7.36 12.05 -10.25
C LYS A 194 7.79 10.62 -10.57
N ILE A 195 7.50 10.16 -11.78
CA ILE A 195 8.03 8.92 -12.35
C ILE A 195 9.52 9.14 -12.66
N VAL A 196 10.38 8.39 -11.96
CA VAL A 196 11.84 8.43 -12.14
C VAL A 196 12.24 7.58 -13.34
N LYS A 197 11.66 6.38 -13.43
CA LYS A 197 11.88 5.41 -14.49
C LYS A 197 10.61 4.60 -14.70
N LYS A 198 10.31 4.26 -15.95
CA LYS A 198 9.18 3.41 -16.35
C LYS A 198 9.65 2.37 -17.35
N TYR A 199 9.18 1.14 -17.16
CA TYR A 199 9.36 0.01 -18.05
C TYR A 199 8.01 -0.39 -18.60
N THR A 200 7.97 -0.85 -19.84
CA THR A 200 6.74 -1.29 -20.49
C THR A 200 7.02 -2.54 -21.29
N GLN A 201 6.20 -3.56 -21.08
CA GLN A 201 6.22 -4.81 -21.82
C GLN A 201 4.79 -5.18 -22.20
N ALA A 202 4.62 -6.01 -23.23
CA ALA A 202 3.31 -6.59 -23.53
C ALA A 202 2.86 -7.45 -22.34
N ASN A 203 1.59 -7.33 -21.94
CA ASN A 203 1.03 -8.17 -20.88
C ASN A 203 0.85 -9.61 -21.42
N PRO A 204 1.55 -10.63 -20.87
CA PRO A 204 1.43 -12.01 -21.33
C PRO A 204 -0.01 -12.51 -21.20
N LYS A 205 -0.37 -13.54 -21.98
CA LYS A 205 -1.75 -14.10 -21.97
C LYS A 205 -1.94 -15.19 -20.92
N THR A 206 -0.87 -15.85 -20.48
CA THR A 206 -0.91 -16.90 -19.45
C THR A 206 -0.48 -16.37 -18.09
N TYR A 207 -0.99 -16.99 -17.02
CA TYR A 207 -0.67 -16.64 -15.64
C TYR A 207 0.84 -16.74 -15.34
N GLU A 208 1.46 -17.88 -15.71
CA GLU A 208 2.85 -18.20 -15.39
C GLU A 208 3.83 -17.18 -16.01
N ALA A 209 3.66 -16.90 -17.30
CA ALA A 209 4.49 -15.91 -17.99
C ALA A 209 4.28 -14.50 -17.42
N ARG A 210 3.06 -14.18 -16.97
CA ARG A 210 2.74 -12.88 -16.38
C ARG A 210 3.40 -12.70 -15.01
N ILE A 211 3.28 -13.67 -14.10
CA ILE A 211 3.87 -13.55 -12.77
C ILE A 211 5.41 -13.54 -12.83
N GLU A 212 6.01 -14.34 -13.72
CA GLU A 212 7.45 -14.31 -13.96
C GLU A 212 7.91 -12.94 -14.46
N LEU A 213 7.17 -12.36 -15.41
CA LEU A 213 7.45 -11.03 -15.95
C LEU A 213 7.34 -9.93 -14.88
N ILE A 214 6.30 -9.97 -14.04
CA ILE A 214 6.13 -9.01 -12.92
C ILE A 214 7.35 -9.08 -12.00
N LEU A 215 7.72 -10.28 -11.55
CA LEU A 215 8.83 -10.47 -10.61
C LEU A 215 10.16 -10.00 -11.21
N ARG A 216 10.43 -10.35 -12.48
CA ARG A 216 11.63 -9.92 -13.18
C ARG A 216 11.72 -8.40 -13.27
N MET A 217 10.66 -7.75 -13.75
CA MET A 217 10.64 -6.29 -13.92
C MET A 217 10.71 -5.55 -12.58
N CYS A 218 10.10 -6.09 -11.51
CA CYS A 218 10.21 -5.48 -10.18
C CYS A 218 11.62 -5.63 -9.59
N VAL A 219 12.29 -6.77 -9.77
CA VAL A 219 13.69 -6.95 -9.33
C VAL A 219 14.61 -6.00 -10.08
N GLU A 220 14.47 -5.91 -11.40
CA GLU A 220 15.24 -4.98 -12.24
C GLU A 220 15.05 -3.52 -11.80
N ALA A 221 13.79 -3.09 -11.62
CA ALA A 221 13.47 -1.75 -11.15
C ALA A 221 13.98 -1.47 -9.72
N THR A 222 14.01 -2.47 -8.84
CA THR A 222 14.55 -2.32 -7.48
C THR A 222 16.07 -2.10 -7.51
N LEU A 223 16.78 -2.83 -8.38
CA LEU A 223 18.23 -2.67 -8.53
C LEU A 223 18.57 -1.29 -9.11
N GLU A 224 17.89 -0.87 -10.18
CA GLU A 224 18.10 0.47 -10.77
C GLU A 224 17.70 1.60 -9.80
N ALA A 225 16.75 1.39 -8.90
CA ALA A 225 16.39 2.40 -7.91
C ALA A 225 17.58 2.79 -7.01
N VAL A 226 18.49 1.85 -6.72
CA VAL A 226 19.72 2.13 -5.97
C VAL A 226 20.62 3.08 -6.76
N ASP A 227 20.79 2.84 -8.06
CA ASP A 227 21.59 3.69 -8.95
C ASP A 227 21.00 5.11 -9.09
N PHE A 228 19.68 5.25 -8.98
CA PHE A 228 18.99 6.53 -8.96
C PHE A 228 18.90 7.20 -7.58
N ASN A 229 19.59 6.67 -6.56
CA ASN A 229 19.51 7.15 -5.17
C ASN A 229 18.06 7.24 -4.65
N CYS A 230 17.24 6.26 -5.03
CA CYS A 230 15.83 6.15 -4.69
C CYS A 230 15.61 5.01 -3.68
N ARG A 231 15.08 5.36 -2.51
CA ARG A 231 14.72 4.38 -1.49
C ARG A 231 13.31 3.85 -1.74
N VAL A 232 13.19 2.60 -2.20
CA VAL A 232 11.91 1.92 -2.41
C VAL A 232 11.31 1.52 -1.07
N LEU A 233 10.11 2.02 -0.78
CA LEU A 233 9.39 1.79 0.49
C LEU A 233 8.41 0.60 0.44
N GLY A 234 8.11 0.09 -0.76
CA GLY A 234 7.11 -0.94 -1.00
C GLY A 234 6.73 -1.05 -2.48
N VAL A 235 5.83 -1.99 -2.78
CA VAL A 235 5.28 -2.21 -4.12
C VAL A 235 3.77 -1.99 -4.10
N GLY A 236 3.27 -1.16 -5.01
CA GLY A 236 1.85 -0.99 -5.26
C GLY A 236 1.50 -1.57 -6.62
N ILE A 237 0.37 -2.26 -6.71
CA ILE A 237 -0.05 -2.98 -7.91
C ILE A 237 -1.47 -2.54 -8.28
N SER A 238 -1.58 -1.93 -9.45
CA SER A 238 -2.83 -1.70 -10.17
C SER A 238 -3.09 -2.87 -11.10
N THR A 239 -4.31 -3.40 -11.11
CA THR A 239 -4.71 -4.46 -12.03
C THR A 239 -6.16 -4.33 -12.45
N GLY A 240 -6.45 -4.71 -13.70
CA GLY A 240 -7.82 -4.96 -14.11
C GLY A 240 -8.45 -6.13 -13.33
N GLY A 241 -9.75 -6.04 -13.10
CA GLY A 241 -10.53 -7.03 -12.36
C GLY A 241 -10.81 -6.64 -10.90
N ARG A 242 -11.61 -7.49 -10.24
CA ARG A 242 -12.01 -7.32 -8.84
C ARG A 242 -10.90 -7.80 -7.93
N VAL A 243 -10.50 -6.98 -6.98
CA VAL A 243 -9.38 -7.23 -6.08
C VAL A 243 -9.87 -7.21 -4.65
N ASN A 244 -9.45 -8.17 -3.84
CA ASN A 244 -9.51 -8.04 -2.39
C ASN A 244 -8.19 -7.39 -1.90
N PRO A 245 -8.18 -6.08 -1.60
CA PRO A 245 -6.96 -5.38 -1.18
C PRO A 245 -6.47 -5.81 0.19
N GLN A 246 -7.35 -6.37 1.04
CA GLN A 246 -6.99 -6.85 2.38
C GLN A 246 -6.06 -8.06 2.30
N GLU A 247 -6.33 -8.97 1.37
CA GLU A 247 -5.51 -10.18 1.15
C GLU A 247 -4.45 -9.98 0.05
N GLY A 248 -4.62 -9.00 -0.83
CA GLY A 248 -3.75 -8.81 -2.00
C GLY A 248 -4.02 -9.82 -3.12
N VAL A 249 -5.29 -10.22 -3.26
CA VAL A 249 -5.74 -11.27 -4.17
C VAL A 249 -6.64 -10.70 -5.25
N VAL A 250 -6.38 -11.04 -6.51
CA VAL A 250 -7.30 -10.80 -7.62
C VAL A 250 -8.37 -11.88 -7.59
N LEU A 251 -9.60 -11.50 -7.27
CA LEU A 251 -10.73 -12.43 -7.18
C LEU A 251 -11.13 -12.93 -8.57
N HIS A 252 -11.29 -12.00 -9.52
CA HIS A 252 -11.73 -12.32 -10.88
C HIS A 252 -11.54 -11.14 -11.83
N SER A 253 -11.00 -11.41 -13.02
CA SER A 253 -10.96 -10.47 -14.15
C SER A 253 -11.92 -10.85 -15.27
N THR A 254 -12.37 -9.86 -16.02
CA THR A 254 -13.04 -10.10 -17.31
C THR A 254 -12.06 -10.69 -18.33
N LYS A 255 -12.56 -11.03 -19.53
CA LYS A 255 -11.76 -11.59 -20.65
C LYS A 255 -10.59 -10.70 -21.12
N LEU A 256 -10.49 -9.46 -20.62
CA LEU A 256 -9.37 -8.56 -20.90
C LEU A 256 -8.03 -9.10 -20.36
N ILE A 257 -8.04 -9.80 -19.22
CA ILE A 257 -6.85 -10.47 -18.67
C ILE A 257 -7.19 -11.94 -18.45
N GLN A 258 -6.59 -12.80 -19.27
CA GLN A 258 -6.82 -14.26 -19.23
C GLN A 258 -6.06 -14.90 -18.06
N GLU A 259 -6.62 -16.00 -17.54
CA GLU A 259 -6.07 -16.76 -16.41
C GLU A 259 -5.83 -15.89 -15.16
N TRP A 260 -6.80 -15.02 -14.85
CA TRP A 260 -6.67 -13.98 -13.81
C TRP A 260 -7.85 -14.02 -12.83
N SER A 261 -8.01 -15.16 -12.16
CA SER A 261 -9.04 -15.39 -11.14
C SER A 261 -8.44 -16.15 -9.96
N SER A 262 -8.77 -15.73 -8.74
CA SER A 262 -8.22 -16.26 -7.49
C SER A 262 -6.68 -16.26 -7.45
N VAL A 263 -6.06 -15.16 -7.91
CA VAL A 263 -4.60 -15.01 -8.00
C VAL A 263 -4.07 -14.19 -6.82
N ASP A 264 -3.22 -14.80 -5.99
CA ASP A 264 -2.44 -14.10 -4.97
C ASP A 264 -1.22 -13.41 -5.60
N LEU A 265 -1.19 -12.07 -5.53
CA LEU A 265 -0.06 -11.28 -6.01
C LEU A 265 0.86 -10.83 -4.87
N ARG A 266 0.34 -10.70 -3.65
CA ARG A 266 1.10 -10.16 -2.53
C ARG A 266 2.20 -11.10 -2.10
N THR A 267 1.89 -12.37 -1.87
CA THR A 267 2.84 -13.35 -1.32
C THR A 267 4.08 -13.53 -2.22
N PRO A 268 3.96 -13.90 -3.51
CA PRO A 268 5.14 -14.15 -4.35
C PRO A 268 6.02 -12.91 -4.53
N ILE A 269 5.42 -11.71 -4.61
CA ILE A 269 6.15 -10.46 -4.81
C ILE A 269 6.82 -10.01 -3.51
N SER A 270 6.14 -10.13 -2.37
CA SER A 270 6.69 -9.84 -1.05
C SER A 270 7.85 -10.78 -0.71
N ASP A 271 7.69 -12.09 -0.94
CA ASP A 271 8.73 -13.08 -0.68
C ASP A 271 9.98 -12.83 -1.52
N LYS A 272 9.80 -12.40 -2.78
CA LYS A 272 10.91 -12.15 -3.71
C LYS A 272 11.65 -10.85 -3.42
N LEU A 273 10.94 -9.78 -3.04
CA LEU A 273 11.50 -8.44 -2.90
C LEU A 273 11.76 -8.02 -1.44
N HIS A 274 11.21 -8.75 -0.47
CA HIS A 274 11.23 -8.42 0.95
C HIS A 274 10.65 -7.03 1.24
N LEU A 275 9.59 -6.66 0.51
CA LEU A 275 8.92 -5.38 0.57
C LEU A 275 7.40 -5.59 0.79
N PRO A 276 6.72 -4.67 1.50
CA PRO A 276 5.27 -4.72 1.61
C PRO A 276 4.61 -4.47 0.24
N VAL A 277 3.50 -5.18 -0.03
CA VAL A 277 2.79 -5.16 -1.31
C VAL A 277 1.31 -4.82 -1.13
N TRP A 278 0.85 -3.80 -1.85
CA TRP A 278 -0.55 -3.42 -1.97
C TRP A 278 -1.05 -3.73 -3.37
N VAL A 279 -2.29 -4.20 -3.46
CA VAL A 279 -2.92 -4.58 -4.72
C VAL A 279 -4.31 -3.95 -4.73
N GLU A 280 -4.66 -3.32 -5.84
CA GLU A 280 -5.94 -2.63 -6.00
C GLU A 280 -6.39 -2.65 -7.47
N ASN A 281 -7.68 -2.47 -7.68
CA ASN A 281 -8.26 -2.28 -9.01
C ASN A 281 -7.69 -1.01 -9.69
N ASP A 282 -7.55 -1.04 -11.01
CA ASP A 282 -7.02 0.06 -11.82
C ASP A 282 -7.83 1.36 -11.76
N GLY A 283 -9.16 1.27 -11.78
CA GLY A 283 -10.06 2.41 -11.59
C GLY A 283 -9.97 3.02 -10.19
N ASN A 284 -9.90 2.18 -9.16
CA ASN A 284 -9.65 2.61 -7.79
C ASN A 284 -8.27 3.28 -7.65
N CYS A 285 -7.24 2.72 -8.29
CA CYS A 285 -5.91 3.34 -8.34
C CYS A 285 -5.97 4.72 -9.00
N ALA A 286 -6.66 4.86 -10.13
CA ALA A 286 -6.83 6.17 -10.76
C ALA A 286 -7.46 7.20 -9.81
N ALA A 287 -8.48 6.82 -9.05
CA ALA A 287 -9.08 7.71 -8.05
C ALA A 287 -8.10 8.04 -6.89
N LEU A 288 -7.29 7.09 -6.43
CA LEU A 288 -6.24 7.37 -5.43
C LEU A 288 -5.17 8.33 -5.96
N ALA A 289 -4.81 8.21 -7.24
CA ALA A 289 -3.88 9.13 -7.89
C ALA A 289 -4.45 10.54 -7.94
N GLU A 290 -5.72 10.70 -8.32
CA GLU A 290 -6.41 11.99 -8.31
C GLU A 290 -6.51 12.57 -6.91
N ARG A 291 -6.79 11.75 -5.90
CA ARG A 291 -6.84 12.18 -4.49
C ARG A 291 -5.50 12.74 -4.03
N LYS A 292 -4.39 12.14 -4.44
CA LYS A 292 -3.05 12.48 -3.95
C LYS A 292 -2.34 13.55 -4.79
N PHE A 293 -2.42 13.44 -6.11
CA PHE A 293 -1.60 14.20 -7.06
C PHE A 293 -2.41 15.06 -8.03
N GLY A 294 -3.70 14.77 -8.23
CA GLY A 294 -4.52 15.39 -9.26
C GLY A 294 -5.63 16.29 -8.73
N HIS A 295 -6.74 16.34 -9.48
CA HIS A 295 -7.86 17.24 -9.25
C HIS A 295 -8.72 16.84 -8.04
N GLY A 296 -8.60 15.60 -7.56
CA GLY A 296 -9.31 15.10 -6.37
C GLY A 296 -8.68 15.57 -5.04
N LYS A 297 -7.56 16.28 -5.08
CA LYS A 297 -6.87 16.73 -3.85
C LYS A 297 -7.74 17.68 -3.03
N GLY A 298 -8.04 17.27 -1.80
CA GLY A 298 -8.87 18.02 -0.86
C GLY A 298 -10.39 17.87 -1.10
N ALA A 299 -10.81 17.11 -2.12
CA ALA A 299 -12.21 16.76 -2.31
C ALA A 299 -12.56 15.51 -1.49
N GLU A 300 -13.62 15.59 -0.68
CA GLU A 300 -14.08 14.45 0.11
C GLU A 300 -14.93 13.48 -0.71
N ASN A 301 -15.67 13.97 -1.71
CA ASN A 301 -16.61 13.18 -2.50
C ASN A 301 -16.37 13.43 -3.99
N PHE A 302 -15.79 12.48 -4.70
CA PHE A 302 -15.55 12.58 -6.14
C PHE A 302 -15.56 11.22 -6.81
N VAL A 303 -15.79 11.23 -8.12
CA VAL A 303 -15.73 10.03 -8.96
C VAL A 303 -14.68 10.22 -10.03
N THR A 304 -13.86 9.20 -10.24
CA THR A 304 -12.94 9.12 -11.37
C THR A 304 -13.42 8.05 -12.34
N VAL A 305 -13.44 8.38 -13.64
CA VAL A 305 -13.71 7.44 -14.73
C VAL A 305 -12.48 7.41 -15.61
N ILE A 306 -11.82 6.26 -15.70
CA ILE A 306 -10.62 6.08 -16.53
C ILE A 306 -10.98 5.32 -17.80
N THR A 307 -10.69 5.93 -18.96
CA THR A 307 -11.01 5.43 -20.28
C THR A 307 -9.74 4.99 -21.02
N GLY A 308 -9.65 3.71 -21.34
CA GLY A 308 -8.51 3.09 -22.03
C GLY A 308 -8.99 1.95 -22.91
N THR A 309 -8.36 0.77 -22.82
CA THR A 309 -8.86 -0.44 -23.48
C THR A 309 -10.30 -0.76 -23.03
N GLY A 310 -10.58 -0.63 -21.73
CA GLY A 310 -11.90 -0.69 -21.11
C GLY A 310 -12.29 0.65 -20.46
N ILE A 311 -13.29 0.62 -19.57
CA ILE A 311 -13.66 1.74 -18.71
C ILE A 311 -13.63 1.30 -17.25
N GLY A 312 -12.64 1.81 -16.52
CA GLY A 312 -12.52 1.65 -15.07
C GLY A 312 -13.14 2.82 -14.32
N GLY A 313 -13.38 2.63 -13.03
CA GLY A 313 -13.93 3.67 -12.17
C GLY A 313 -13.44 3.57 -10.74
N GLY A 314 -13.46 4.70 -10.04
CA GLY A 314 -13.22 4.77 -8.61
C GLY A 314 -14.13 5.82 -7.98
N ILE A 315 -14.76 5.47 -6.87
CA ILE A 315 -15.62 6.37 -6.11
C ILE A 315 -14.95 6.65 -4.77
N VAL A 316 -14.70 7.92 -4.50
CA VAL A 316 -14.23 8.41 -3.19
C VAL A 316 -15.40 9.10 -2.50
N GLN A 317 -15.71 8.66 -1.29
CA GLN A 317 -16.74 9.22 -0.43
C GLN A 317 -16.18 9.42 0.97
N HIS A 318 -16.38 10.61 1.56
CA HIS A 318 -15.78 11.01 2.83
C HIS A 318 -14.26 10.80 2.87
N GLY A 319 -13.59 11.05 1.74
CA GLY A 319 -12.13 10.94 1.59
C GLY A 319 -11.61 9.51 1.39
N GLU A 320 -12.45 8.48 1.43
CA GLU A 320 -12.04 7.07 1.29
C GLU A 320 -12.70 6.40 0.08
N LEU A 321 -12.02 5.38 -0.47
CA LEU A 321 -12.58 4.57 -1.55
C LEU A 321 -13.79 3.76 -1.08
N ILE A 322 -14.78 3.62 -1.96
CA ILE A 322 -15.86 2.65 -1.80
C ILE A 322 -15.49 1.36 -2.54
N HIS A 323 -15.15 0.31 -1.80
CA HIS A 323 -14.90 -1.02 -2.37
C HIS A 323 -16.17 -1.88 -2.54
N GLY A 324 -17.21 -1.59 -1.76
CA GLY A 324 -18.42 -2.42 -1.69
C GLY A 324 -18.21 -3.71 -0.88
N SER A 325 -19.31 -4.43 -0.61
CA SER A 325 -19.31 -5.60 0.28
C SER A 325 -18.52 -6.80 -0.26
N SER A 326 -18.36 -6.89 -1.57
CA SER A 326 -17.65 -7.97 -2.27
C SER A 326 -16.56 -7.46 -3.21
N PHE A 327 -16.02 -6.27 -2.94
CA PHE A 327 -14.96 -5.64 -3.74
C PHE A 327 -15.32 -5.45 -5.22
N CYS A 328 -16.57 -5.04 -5.47
CA CYS A 328 -17.15 -4.90 -6.80
C CYS A 328 -17.87 -3.54 -6.99
N ALA A 329 -17.70 -2.61 -6.04
CA ALA A 329 -18.15 -1.24 -6.26
C ALA A 329 -17.27 -0.54 -7.30
N ALA A 330 -17.79 0.56 -7.87
CA ALA A 330 -17.09 1.36 -8.86
C ALA A 330 -16.71 0.64 -10.18
N GLU A 331 -17.38 -0.47 -10.52
CA GLU A 331 -17.36 -1.09 -11.86
C GLU A 331 -18.16 -0.22 -12.87
N LEU A 332 -17.75 1.05 -13.02
CA LEU A 332 -18.52 2.10 -13.70
C LEU A 332 -18.68 1.85 -15.21
N GLY A 333 -17.74 1.12 -15.82
CA GLY A 333 -17.85 0.67 -17.21
C GLY A 333 -19.03 -0.28 -17.45
N HIS A 334 -19.52 -0.96 -16.40
CA HIS A 334 -20.58 -1.95 -16.49
C HIS A 334 -21.96 -1.42 -16.07
N ILE A 335 -22.08 -0.11 -15.83
CA ILE A 335 -23.39 0.55 -15.74
C ILE A 335 -24.13 0.35 -17.07
N MET A 336 -25.33 -0.22 -17.01
CA MET A 336 -26.17 -0.38 -18.20
C MET A 336 -26.87 0.94 -18.54
N VAL A 337 -26.79 1.34 -19.81
CA VAL A 337 -27.41 2.56 -20.34
C VAL A 337 -28.35 2.28 -21.53
N SER A 338 -28.49 1.01 -21.91
CA SER A 338 -29.42 0.56 -22.95
C SER A 338 -29.87 -0.87 -22.68
N LEU A 339 -31.17 -1.16 -22.87
CA LEU A 339 -31.71 -2.51 -22.77
C LEU A 339 -31.33 -3.38 -23.98
N ASP A 340 -31.27 -2.78 -25.16
CA ASP A 340 -31.00 -3.45 -26.45
C ASP A 340 -29.61 -3.12 -27.01
N GLY A 341 -28.69 -2.71 -26.14
CA GLY A 341 -27.35 -2.27 -26.52
C GLY A 341 -26.41 -3.38 -27.01
N PRO A 342 -25.16 -3.01 -27.38
CA PRO A 342 -24.13 -3.92 -27.84
C PRO A 342 -23.70 -4.87 -26.71
N GLU A 343 -23.15 -6.01 -27.11
CA GLU A 343 -22.59 -6.99 -26.17
C GLU A 343 -21.32 -6.47 -25.49
N CYS A 344 -21.23 -6.69 -24.19
CA CYS A 344 -20.08 -6.33 -23.37
C CYS A 344 -19.18 -7.55 -23.11
N SER A 345 -17.88 -7.32 -22.97
CA SER A 345 -16.88 -8.32 -22.56
C SER A 345 -17.18 -9.00 -21.22
N CYS A 346 -17.98 -8.37 -20.36
CA CYS A 346 -18.42 -8.93 -19.08
C CYS A 346 -19.52 -9.99 -19.22
N GLY A 347 -20.12 -10.15 -20.41
CA GLY A 347 -21.24 -11.06 -20.68
C GLY A 347 -22.62 -10.39 -20.66
N GLY A 348 -22.71 -9.13 -20.23
CA GLY A 348 -23.93 -8.31 -20.30
C GLY A 348 -24.13 -7.60 -21.64
N ARG A 349 -25.15 -6.74 -21.72
CA ARG A 349 -25.45 -5.89 -22.89
C ARG A 349 -25.71 -4.45 -22.46
N GLY A 350 -25.40 -3.50 -23.35
CA GLY A 350 -25.69 -2.08 -23.14
C GLY A 350 -24.90 -1.40 -22.02
N CYS A 351 -23.78 -1.99 -21.60
CA CYS A 351 -22.84 -1.36 -20.66
C CYS A 351 -22.17 -0.13 -21.29
N VAL A 352 -21.84 0.88 -20.48
CA VAL A 352 -21.08 2.07 -20.95
C VAL A 352 -19.78 1.66 -21.66
N GLU A 353 -19.04 0.69 -21.12
CA GLU A 353 -17.80 0.16 -21.71
C GLU A 353 -18.01 -0.37 -23.14
N ALA A 354 -19.16 -1.00 -23.41
CA ALA A 354 -19.47 -1.56 -24.72
C ALA A 354 -19.74 -0.49 -25.79
N TYR A 355 -19.92 0.77 -25.39
CA TYR A 355 -20.05 1.92 -26.29
C TYR A 355 -18.80 2.79 -26.35
N ALA A 356 -18.21 3.10 -25.18
CA ALA A 356 -17.30 4.23 -25.03
C ALA A 356 -15.84 3.86 -24.72
N SER A 357 -15.53 2.57 -24.54
CA SER A 357 -14.14 2.13 -24.36
C SER A 357 -13.33 2.23 -25.64
N GLY A 358 -12.00 2.27 -25.53
CA GLY A 358 -11.12 2.21 -26.68
C GLY A 358 -11.31 0.94 -27.51
N LEU A 359 -11.62 -0.20 -26.88
CA LEU A 359 -11.94 -1.43 -27.59
C LEU A 359 -13.27 -1.34 -28.34
N ALA A 360 -14.30 -0.70 -27.78
CA ALA A 360 -15.57 -0.46 -28.46
C ALA A 360 -15.41 0.46 -29.66
N LEU A 361 -14.70 1.58 -29.49
CA LEU A 361 -14.40 2.51 -30.58
C LEU A 361 -13.54 1.86 -31.67
N GLN A 362 -12.56 1.03 -31.30
CA GLN A 362 -11.75 0.28 -32.27
C GLN A 362 -12.59 -0.68 -33.10
N ARG A 363 -13.56 -1.39 -32.48
CA ARG A 363 -14.47 -2.29 -33.20
C ARG A 363 -15.30 -1.53 -34.23
N GLU A 364 -15.86 -0.38 -33.86
CA GLU A 364 -16.60 0.46 -34.80
C GLU A 364 -15.72 1.07 -35.89
N ALA A 365 -14.51 1.48 -35.54
CA ALA A 365 -13.53 1.96 -36.52
C ALA A 365 -13.24 0.89 -37.57
N LYS A 366 -12.97 -0.35 -37.12
CA LYS A 366 -12.74 -1.49 -38.00
C LYS A 366 -13.97 -1.78 -38.86
N ARG A 367 -15.17 -1.80 -38.28
CA ARG A 367 -16.42 -2.01 -39.04
C ARG A 367 -16.60 -0.97 -40.15
N LEU A 368 -16.40 0.31 -39.83
CA LEU A 368 -16.46 1.38 -40.85
C LEU A 368 -15.34 1.26 -41.87
N HIS A 369 -14.15 0.77 -41.50
CA HIS A 369 -13.05 0.57 -42.44
C HIS A 369 -13.35 -0.58 -43.41
N ASP A 370 -13.83 -1.72 -42.90
CA ASP A 370 -14.18 -2.90 -43.69
C ASP A 370 -15.36 -2.61 -44.66
N GLU A 371 -16.18 -1.60 -44.37
CA GLU A 371 -17.26 -1.10 -45.23
C GLU A 371 -16.82 0.03 -46.19
N ASP A 372 -15.53 0.42 -46.21
CA ASP A 372 -14.98 1.57 -46.97
C ASP A 372 -15.60 2.93 -46.59
N LEU A 373 -15.99 3.08 -45.33
CA LEU A 373 -16.70 4.24 -44.79
C LEU A 373 -15.90 5.04 -43.76
N LEU A 374 -14.72 4.59 -43.36
CA LEU A 374 -13.92 5.25 -42.32
C LEU A 374 -13.08 6.41 -42.86
N LEU A 375 -12.44 6.24 -44.01
CA LEU A 375 -11.46 7.20 -44.51
C LEU A 375 -12.16 8.48 -45.01
N ALA A 376 -11.81 9.62 -44.43
CA ALA A 376 -12.18 10.93 -44.95
C ALA A 376 -11.18 11.39 -46.02
N GLU A 377 -11.53 12.42 -46.78
CA GLU A 377 -10.65 13.00 -47.79
C GLU A 377 -9.33 13.48 -47.15
N GLY A 378 -8.20 13.09 -47.75
CA GLY A 378 -6.86 13.40 -47.23
C GLY A 378 -6.33 12.47 -46.13
N MET A 379 -7.13 11.49 -45.67
CA MET A 379 -6.64 10.45 -44.76
C MET A 379 -6.04 9.27 -45.52
N SER A 380 -4.93 8.74 -44.99
CA SER A 380 -4.44 7.42 -45.36
C SER A 380 -4.11 6.63 -44.10
N LEU A 381 -4.47 5.35 -44.12
CA LEU A 381 -4.04 4.39 -43.10
C LEU A 381 -2.76 3.71 -43.59
N LYS A 382 -1.83 3.47 -42.68
CA LYS A 382 -0.69 2.62 -42.98
C LYS A 382 -1.20 1.19 -43.17
N LYS A 383 -0.96 0.61 -44.35
CA LYS A 383 -1.42 -0.75 -44.71
C LYS A 383 -1.04 -1.84 -43.70
N GLU A 384 -0.03 -1.60 -42.88
CA GLU A 384 0.56 -2.59 -41.96
C GLU A 384 0.09 -2.42 -40.51
N GLU A 385 -0.64 -1.35 -40.17
CA GLU A 385 -1.11 -1.08 -38.81
C GLU A 385 -2.62 -1.38 -38.67
N PRO A 386 -3.06 -2.04 -37.57
CA PRO A 386 -4.47 -2.30 -37.34
C PRO A 386 -5.22 -0.99 -37.05
N VAL A 387 -6.44 -0.88 -37.58
CA VAL A 387 -7.33 0.25 -37.30
C VAL A 387 -7.54 0.41 -35.79
N SER A 388 -7.46 1.65 -35.31
CA SER A 388 -7.50 2.02 -33.91
C SER A 388 -8.66 2.99 -33.60
N ALA A 389 -8.94 3.21 -32.31
CA ALA A 389 -9.88 4.25 -31.88
C ALA A 389 -9.43 5.67 -32.30
N ILE A 390 -8.12 5.90 -32.43
CA ILE A 390 -7.56 7.19 -32.84
C ILE A 390 -7.91 7.49 -34.31
N ASP A 391 -7.93 6.46 -35.16
CA ASP A 391 -8.31 6.60 -36.57
C ASP A 391 -9.77 7.04 -36.72
N LEU A 392 -10.66 6.52 -35.86
CA LEU A 392 -12.06 6.95 -35.80
C LEU A 392 -12.19 8.42 -35.39
N ILE A 393 -11.45 8.84 -34.35
CA ILE A 393 -11.43 10.24 -33.89
C ILE A 393 -10.90 11.16 -35.00
N ASN A 394 -9.83 10.75 -35.68
CA ASN A 394 -9.26 11.53 -36.77
C ASN A 394 -10.22 11.60 -37.97
N ALA A 395 -10.91 10.53 -38.32
CA ALA A 395 -11.94 10.53 -39.36
C ALA A 395 -13.05 11.54 -39.07
N ALA A 396 -13.57 11.55 -37.83
CA ALA A 396 -14.58 12.52 -37.43
C ALA A 396 -14.06 13.96 -37.51
N ARG A 397 -12.81 14.22 -37.09
CA ARG A 397 -12.16 15.54 -37.21
C ARG A 397 -12.00 16.01 -38.66
N HIS A 398 -11.86 15.08 -39.61
CA HIS A 398 -11.82 15.35 -41.05
C HIS A 398 -13.21 15.37 -41.70
N GLY A 399 -14.29 15.46 -40.91
CA GLY A 399 -15.65 15.64 -41.41
C GLY A 399 -16.40 14.35 -41.75
N ASN A 400 -15.89 13.17 -41.37
CA ASN A 400 -16.63 11.93 -41.55
C ASN A 400 -17.84 11.87 -40.61
N THR A 401 -19.04 12.01 -41.17
CA THR A 401 -20.31 12.05 -40.42
C THR A 401 -20.68 10.72 -39.77
N LYS A 402 -20.22 9.58 -40.31
CA LYS A 402 -20.45 8.26 -39.72
C LYS A 402 -19.56 8.05 -38.50
N ALA A 403 -18.28 8.43 -38.60
CA ALA A 403 -17.38 8.41 -37.46
C ALA A 403 -17.87 9.35 -36.34
N ASP A 404 -18.30 10.56 -36.70
CA ASP A 404 -18.92 11.50 -35.76
C ASP A 404 -20.17 10.92 -35.08
N ALA A 405 -21.03 10.21 -35.82
CA ALA A 405 -22.22 9.58 -35.25
C ALA A 405 -21.89 8.46 -34.23
N VAL A 406 -20.86 7.65 -34.50
CA VAL A 406 -20.36 6.64 -33.55
C VAL A 406 -19.86 7.32 -32.28
N LEU A 407 -19.02 8.34 -32.44
CA LEU A 407 -18.41 9.06 -31.34
C LEU A 407 -19.45 9.82 -30.47
N ARG A 408 -20.46 10.43 -31.09
CA ARG A 408 -21.59 11.03 -30.38
C ARG A 408 -22.38 9.99 -29.60
N THR A 409 -22.59 8.80 -30.15
CA THR A 409 -23.27 7.69 -29.45
C THR A 409 -22.47 7.25 -28.24
N ALA A 410 -21.15 7.11 -28.38
CA ALA A 410 -20.25 6.78 -27.28
C ALA A 410 -20.26 7.85 -26.17
N GLY A 411 -20.14 9.14 -26.54
CA GLY A 411 -20.20 10.25 -25.59
C GLY A 411 -21.55 10.35 -24.86
N ASN A 412 -22.65 10.10 -25.58
CA ASN A 412 -23.99 10.03 -24.98
C ASN A 412 -24.12 8.88 -23.97
N ALA A 413 -23.62 7.69 -24.33
CA ALA A 413 -23.64 6.52 -23.44
C ALA A 413 -22.85 6.78 -22.15
N LEU A 414 -21.64 7.33 -22.26
CA LEU A 414 -20.83 7.72 -21.10
C LEU A 414 -21.50 8.82 -20.27
N GLY A 415 -22.06 9.84 -20.92
CA GLY A 415 -22.81 10.90 -20.25
C GLY A 415 -24.01 10.36 -19.45
N ILE A 416 -24.78 9.43 -20.02
CA ILE A 416 -25.90 8.77 -19.30
C ILE A 416 -25.38 7.97 -18.11
N GLY A 417 -24.27 7.24 -18.29
CA GLY A 417 -23.60 6.53 -17.20
C GLY A 417 -23.22 7.46 -16.05
N ILE A 418 -22.67 8.64 -16.39
CA ILE A 418 -22.33 9.66 -15.39
C ILE A 418 -23.57 10.23 -14.73
N VAL A 419 -24.65 10.51 -15.47
CA VAL A 419 -25.93 10.94 -14.87
C VAL A 419 -26.44 9.92 -13.84
N ASN A 420 -26.37 8.61 -14.15
CA ASN A 420 -26.74 7.56 -13.20
C ASN A 420 -25.86 7.61 -11.93
N ILE A 421 -24.55 7.85 -12.08
CA ILE A 421 -23.62 8.01 -10.96
C ILE A 421 -24.00 9.23 -10.12
N LEU A 422 -24.26 10.38 -10.75
CA LEU A 422 -24.66 11.62 -10.05
C LEU A 422 -25.91 11.40 -9.20
N HIS A 423 -26.91 10.69 -9.74
CA HIS A 423 -28.15 10.41 -9.01
C HIS A 423 -28.01 9.35 -7.92
N THR A 424 -26.91 8.58 -7.94
CA THR A 424 -26.65 7.52 -6.96
C THR A 424 -25.78 8.00 -5.81
N VAL A 425 -24.67 8.68 -6.10
CA VAL A 425 -23.66 9.06 -5.08
C VAL A 425 -23.49 10.57 -4.90
N ASN A 426 -24.05 11.37 -5.79
CA ASN A 426 -24.01 12.85 -5.74
C ASN A 426 -22.62 13.40 -5.39
N PRO A 427 -21.59 13.13 -6.22
CA PRO A 427 -20.24 13.60 -5.95
C PRO A 427 -20.14 15.12 -6.11
N SER A 428 -19.08 15.72 -5.57
CA SER A 428 -18.76 17.15 -5.79
C SER A 428 -17.90 17.40 -7.03
N LEU A 429 -17.32 16.35 -7.59
CA LEU A 429 -16.43 16.41 -8.75
C LEU A 429 -16.48 15.08 -9.54
N VAL A 430 -16.50 15.17 -10.86
CA VAL A 430 -16.25 14.05 -11.77
C VAL A 430 -14.96 14.30 -12.53
N ILE A 431 -14.04 13.35 -12.48
CA ILE A 431 -12.74 13.41 -13.14
C ILE A 431 -12.73 12.36 -14.24
N LEU A 432 -12.58 12.80 -15.49
CA LEU A 432 -12.40 11.94 -16.64
C LEU A 432 -10.91 11.76 -16.88
N SER A 433 -10.46 10.51 -17.01
CA SER A 433 -9.05 10.18 -17.17
C SER A 433 -8.81 9.19 -18.31
N GLY A 434 -7.54 9.03 -18.69
CA GLY A 434 -7.11 8.21 -19.81
C GLY A 434 -7.25 8.89 -21.17
N VAL A 435 -6.84 8.17 -22.21
CA VAL A 435 -6.56 8.74 -23.55
C VAL A 435 -7.80 9.27 -24.28
N LEU A 436 -9.02 8.87 -23.85
CA LEU A 436 -10.28 9.33 -24.43
C LEU A 436 -10.98 10.42 -23.59
N ALA A 437 -10.42 10.81 -22.44
CA ALA A 437 -11.09 11.72 -21.51
C ALA A 437 -11.43 13.08 -22.13
N SER A 438 -10.45 13.72 -22.78
CA SER A 438 -10.62 15.02 -23.43
C SER A 438 -11.65 15.00 -24.56
N PHE A 439 -11.80 13.85 -25.22
CA PHE A 439 -12.83 13.65 -26.24
C PHE A 439 -14.24 13.61 -25.62
N TYR A 440 -14.37 13.05 -24.42
CA TYR A 440 -15.66 12.87 -23.76
C TYR A 440 -16.11 14.02 -22.87
N GLU A 441 -15.22 14.92 -22.46
CA GLU A 441 -15.55 16.00 -21.52
C GLU A 441 -16.78 16.83 -21.94
N SER A 442 -16.77 17.38 -23.17
CA SER A 442 -17.88 18.19 -23.67
C SER A 442 -19.18 17.40 -23.88
N PRO A 443 -19.18 16.23 -24.56
CA PRO A 443 -20.37 15.38 -24.66
C PRO A 443 -20.98 15.01 -23.31
N VAL A 444 -20.15 14.66 -22.32
CA VAL A 444 -20.60 14.33 -20.96
C VAL A 444 -21.27 15.53 -20.31
N GLN A 445 -20.65 16.71 -20.35
CA GLN A 445 -21.22 17.94 -19.79
C GLN A 445 -22.57 18.28 -20.44
N GLN A 446 -22.68 18.12 -21.76
CA GLN A 446 -23.94 18.34 -22.48
C GLN A 446 -25.05 17.39 -22.00
N VAL A 447 -24.75 16.10 -21.87
CA VAL A 447 -25.73 15.09 -21.42
C VAL A 447 -26.17 15.36 -19.97
N ILE A 448 -25.23 15.75 -19.09
CA ILE A 448 -25.56 16.14 -17.72
C ILE A 448 -26.53 17.32 -17.72
N GLY A 449 -26.24 18.38 -18.47
CA GLY A 449 -27.13 19.55 -18.56
C GLY A 449 -28.53 19.25 -19.10
N GLN A 450 -28.66 18.22 -19.94
CA GLN A 450 -29.95 17.82 -20.53
C GLN A 450 -30.73 16.82 -19.68
N ARG A 451 -30.05 15.94 -18.94
CA ARG A 451 -30.68 14.74 -18.33
C ARG A 451 -30.54 14.63 -16.82
N ALA A 452 -29.58 15.33 -16.20
CA ALA A 452 -29.47 15.30 -14.75
C ALA A 452 -30.60 16.11 -14.09
N LEU A 453 -30.99 15.71 -12.88
CA LEU A 453 -31.80 16.54 -11.98
C LEU A 453 -31.12 17.91 -11.80
N SER A 454 -31.93 18.97 -11.69
CA SER A 454 -31.47 20.36 -11.61
C SER A 454 -30.36 20.56 -10.58
N SER A 455 -30.48 19.96 -9.40
CA SER A 455 -29.48 20.05 -8.32
C SER A 455 -28.11 19.45 -8.67
N ALA A 456 -28.03 18.56 -9.67
CA ALA A 456 -26.81 17.90 -10.10
C ALA A 456 -26.26 18.45 -11.44
N GLN A 457 -26.97 19.35 -12.12
CA GLN A 457 -26.54 19.91 -13.41
C GLN A 457 -25.30 20.80 -13.30
N GLY A 458 -25.09 21.43 -12.14
CA GLY A 458 -23.94 22.30 -11.87
C GLY A 458 -22.66 21.56 -11.44
N ILE A 459 -22.64 20.22 -11.53
CA ILE A 459 -21.48 19.43 -11.14
C ILE A 459 -20.25 19.82 -11.97
N ARG A 460 -19.09 19.93 -11.31
CA ARG A 460 -17.82 20.14 -12.00
C ARG A 460 -17.37 18.82 -12.63
N VAL A 461 -17.19 18.82 -13.94
CA VAL A 461 -16.56 17.73 -14.71
C VAL A 461 -15.24 18.25 -15.26
N VAL A 462 -14.13 17.54 -15.03
CA VAL A 462 -12.80 17.92 -15.51
C VAL A 462 -12.09 16.74 -16.14
N THR A 463 -11.18 17.01 -17.06
CA THR A 463 -10.18 16.05 -17.52
C THR A 463 -8.98 16.01 -16.54
N SER A 464 -8.45 14.82 -16.30
CA SER A 464 -7.26 14.58 -15.50
C SER A 464 -6.01 15.11 -16.21
N ASP A 465 -5.12 15.75 -15.44
CA ASP A 465 -3.79 16.16 -15.91
C ASP A 465 -2.71 15.09 -15.65
N LEU A 466 -3.10 13.94 -15.07
CA LEU A 466 -2.17 12.86 -14.76
C LEU A 466 -1.97 11.95 -15.99
N GLU A 467 -0.73 11.78 -16.43
CA GLU A 467 -0.41 10.94 -17.60
C GLU A 467 -0.62 9.44 -17.35
N GLU A 468 -0.28 8.94 -16.15
CA GLU A 468 -0.38 7.52 -15.78
C GLU A 468 -1.14 7.33 -14.45
N PRO A 469 -2.45 7.66 -14.39
CA PRO A 469 -3.20 7.68 -13.13
C PRO A 469 -3.24 6.32 -12.43
N ALA A 470 -3.43 5.22 -13.16
CA ALA A 470 -3.42 3.87 -12.56
C ALA A 470 -2.06 3.55 -11.89
N LEU A 471 -0.95 3.89 -12.56
CA LEU A 471 0.40 3.65 -12.06
C LEU A 471 0.75 4.58 -10.88
N LEU A 472 0.37 5.86 -10.96
CA LEU A 472 0.53 6.82 -9.87
C LEU A 472 -0.35 6.45 -8.67
N GLY A 473 -1.51 5.87 -8.91
CA GLY A 473 -2.42 5.33 -7.91
C GLY A 473 -1.81 4.16 -7.16
N ALA A 474 -1.24 3.21 -7.90
CA ALA A 474 -0.48 2.11 -7.33
C ALA A 474 0.66 2.62 -6.43
N ALA A 475 1.44 3.60 -6.91
CA ALA A 475 2.47 4.24 -6.09
C ALA A 475 1.88 4.92 -4.84
N SER A 476 0.75 5.61 -4.98
CA SER A 476 0.12 6.36 -3.88
C SER A 476 -0.23 5.48 -2.68
N MET A 477 -0.64 4.22 -2.91
CA MET A 477 -0.89 3.26 -1.83
C MET A 477 0.36 3.04 -0.99
N VAL A 478 1.50 2.77 -1.63
CA VAL A 478 2.77 2.62 -0.91
C VAL A 478 3.09 3.90 -0.16
N LEU A 479 3.07 5.04 -0.85
CA LEU A 479 3.50 6.33 -0.29
C LEU A 479 2.63 6.81 0.88
N ASP A 480 1.33 6.51 0.86
CA ASP A 480 0.39 6.86 1.94
C ASP A 480 0.41 5.84 3.08
N TYR A 481 0.41 4.54 2.79
CA TYR A 481 0.24 3.50 3.82
C TYR A 481 1.55 3.01 4.43
N THR A 482 2.70 3.14 3.75
CA THR A 482 4.02 2.82 4.34
C THR A 482 4.50 3.93 5.29
N THR A 483 4.08 5.18 5.05
CA THR A 483 4.41 6.34 5.89
C THR A 483 3.45 6.48 7.07
N ARG A 484 2.20 6.04 6.91
CA ARG A 484 1.28 5.76 8.02
C ARG A 484 1.77 4.50 8.74
N ARG A 485 2.75 4.66 9.63
CA ARG A 485 3.22 3.59 10.54
C ARG A 485 2.05 3.08 11.39
N THR A 486 1.30 2.10 10.88
CA THR A 486 0.51 1.19 11.71
C THR A 486 1.48 0.20 12.32
N TYR A 487 1.94 0.52 13.54
CA TYR A 487 2.49 -0.47 14.48
C TYR A 487 1.41 -0.88 15.46
#